data_AF-A0A7C6X059-F1
#
_entry.id   AF-A0A7C6X059-F1
#
_cell.length_a   1.000
_cell.length_b   1.000
_cell.length_c   1.000
_cell.angle_alpha   90.00
_cell.angle_beta   90.00
_cell.angle_gamma   90.00
#
_symmetry.space_group_name_H-M   'P 1'
#
loop_
_entity.id
_entity.type
_entity.pdbx_description
1 polymer ?
#
loop_
_entity_poly.entity_id
_entity_poly.type
_entity_poly.pdbx_seq_one_letter_code
_entity_poly.pdbx_strand_id
1 'polypeptide(L)'
;MEEAPKGLHWRKPLRSMIRGLPVEDFPPGYSEVLEAMRLAPSAVNRQPWRFTVESDGIVVSAARFELLPMAARRLDCGISMLHLEVAACANGIRGEWKFLATPPAVAKYVVAH
;
A
#
# COMPACT_ATOMS: atom_id res chain seq x y z
N MET A 1 -18.80 14.53 -20.02
CA MET A 1 -18.35 15.08 -18.73
C MET A 1 -16.85 15.15 -18.79
N GLU A 2 -16.29 16.35 -18.84
CA GLU A 2 -14.86 16.59 -18.98
C GLU A 2 -14.23 16.52 -17.57
N GLU A 3 -13.35 15.54 -17.33
CA GLU A 3 -12.65 15.41 -16.04
C GLU A 3 -11.74 16.64 -15.84
N ALA A 4 -11.92 17.34 -14.73
CA ALA A 4 -11.04 18.44 -14.33
C ALA A 4 -9.57 18.00 -14.31
N PRO A 5 -8.62 18.89 -14.67
CA PRO A 5 -7.21 18.54 -14.75
C PRO A 5 -6.72 18.00 -13.40
N LYS A 6 -6.19 16.77 -13.43
CA LYS A 6 -5.64 16.11 -12.23
C LYS A 6 -4.47 16.92 -11.72
N GLY A 7 -4.64 17.57 -10.56
CA GLY A 7 -3.58 18.32 -9.90
C GLY A 7 -2.34 17.47 -9.65
N LEU A 8 -1.19 18.12 -9.46
CA LEU A 8 0.13 17.49 -9.31
C LEU A 8 0.19 16.42 -8.18
N HIS A 9 -0.73 16.51 -7.22
CA HIS A 9 -0.84 15.62 -6.05
C HIS A 9 -1.97 14.58 -6.14
N TRP A 10 -2.56 14.36 -7.32
CA TRP A 10 -3.63 13.38 -7.49
C TRP A 10 -3.20 11.97 -7.03
N ARG A 11 -4.12 11.24 -6.39
CA ARG A 11 -3.94 9.85 -5.98
C ARG A 11 -5.15 9.01 -6.41
N LYS A 12 -4.90 7.77 -6.86
CA LYS A 12 -5.98 6.83 -7.19
C LYS A 12 -6.80 6.56 -5.92
N PRO A 13 -8.11 6.26 -6.03
CA PRO A 13 -8.94 5.98 -4.87
C PRO A 13 -8.43 4.76 -4.08
N LEU A 14 -8.44 4.81 -2.75
CA LEU A 14 -7.95 3.71 -1.90
C LEU A 14 -8.63 2.38 -2.24
N ARG A 15 -9.96 2.42 -2.43
CA ARG A 15 -10.78 1.25 -2.83
C ARG A 15 -10.29 0.52 -4.10
N SER A 16 -9.54 1.19 -4.97
CA SER A 16 -8.99 0.59 -6.19
C SER A 16 -7.68 -0.17 -5.97
N MET A 17 -7.08 -0.02 -4.79
CA MET A 17 -5.79 -0.59 -4.41
C MET A 17 -5.92 -1.73 -3.38
N ILE A 18 -7.00 -1.74 -2.59
CA ILE A 18 -7.23 -2.69 -1.50
C ILE A 18 -7.99 -3.94 -1.97
N ARG A 19 -7.70 -5.06 -1.32
CA ARG A 19 -8.38 -6.37 -1.42
C ARG A 19 -8.28 -7.09 -0.07
N GLY A 20 -8.91 -8.24 0.06
CA GLY A 20 -8.84 -9.07 1.27
C GLY A 20 -10.06 -8.86 2.14
N LEU A 21 -9.86 -8.59 3.43
CA LEU A 21 -10.95 -8.30 4.36
C LEU A 21 -11.88 -7.17 3.84
N PRO A 22 -13.20 -7.26 4.10
CA PRO A 22 -14.11 -6.14 3.94
C PRO A 22 -13.66 -4.94 4.78
N VAL A 23 -13.94 -3.71 4.33
CA VAL A 23 -13.47 -2.49 5.01
C VAL A 23 -14.11 -2.32 6.38
N GLU A 24 -15.35 -2.77 6.52
CA GLU A 24 -16.11 -2.84 7.76
C GLU A 24 -15.47 -3.77 8.82
N ASP A 25 -14.65 -4.72 8.38
CA ASP A 25 -13.98 -5.70 9.23
C ASP A 25 -12.51 -5.35 9.51
N PHE A 26 -12.06 -4.15 9.11
CA PHE A 26 -10.68 -3.72 9.35
C PHE A 26 -10.39 -3.57 10.84
N PRO A 27 -9.25 -4.09 11.33
CA PRO A 27 -8.78 -3.78 12.68
C PRO A 27 -8.62 -2.26 12.89
N PRO A 28 -8.75 -1.77 14.13
CA PRO A 28 -8.52 -0.36 14.44
C PRO A 28 -7.15 0.14 13.91
N GLY A 29 -7.13 1.32 13.29
CA GLY A 29 -5.92 1.95 12.74
C GLY A 29 -5.52 1.49 11.32
N TYR A 30 -6.12 0.41 10.78
CA TYR A 30 -5.76 -0.08 9.44
C TYR A 30 -6.17 0.90 8.34
N SER A 31 -7.29 1.59 8.48
CA SER A 31 -7.74 2.59 7.51
C SER A 31 -6.76 3.75 7.38
N GLU A 32 -6.27 4.26 8.51
CA GLU A 32 -5.28 5.33 8.62
C GLU A 32 -3.94 4.89 8.01
N VAL A 33 -3.52 3.66 8.31
CA VAL A 33 -2.32 3.05 7.73
C VAL A 33 -2.40 2.94 6.21
N LEU A 34 -3.48 2.39 5.68
CA LEU A 34 -3.69 2.21 4.24
C LEU A 34 -3.78 3.56 3.51
N GLU A 35 -4.37 4.56 4.14
CA GLU A 35 -4.42 5.91 3.61
C GLU A 35 -3.03 6.56 3.56
N ALA A 36 -2.22 6.42 4.61
CA ALA A 36 -0.84 6.89 4.62
C ALA A 36 0.00 6.25 3.51
N MET A 37 -0.16 4.94 3.30
CA MET A 37 0.47 4.19 2.22
C MET A 37 0.05 4.69 0.83
N ARG A 38 -1.23 5.03 0.65
CA ARG A 38 -1.79 5.57 -0.60
C ARG A 38 -1.19 6.91 -0.96
N LEU A 39 -0.91 7.75 0.04
CA LEU A 39 -0.39 9.11 -0.16
C LEU A 39 1.11 9.15 -0.51
N ALA A 40 1.83 8.04 -0.37
CA ALA A 40 3.25 7.93 -0.72
C ALA A 40 3.56 8.46 -2.14
N PRO A 41 4.76 9.04 -2.38
CA PRO A 41 5.21 9.41 -3.71
C PRO A 41 5.61 8.18 -4.53
N SER A 42 5.57 8.30 -5.86
CA SER A 42 6.03 7.25 -6.79
C SER A 42 6.52 7.84 -8.11
N ALA A 43 7.37 7.10 -8.83
CA ALA A 43 7.88 7.52 -10.14
C ALA A 43 6.72 7.82 -11.10
N VAL A 44 6.73 9.04 -11.66
CA VAL A 44 5.67 9.66 -12.50
C VAL A 44 4.25 9.49 -11.93
N ASN A 45 4.13 9.42 -10.61
CA ASN A 45 2.87 9.27 -9.88
C ASN A 45 2.06 8.00 -10.25
N ARG A 46 2.75 6.90 -10.64
CA ARG A 46 2.08 5.65 -11.07
C ARG A 46 1.34 4.94 -9.95
N GLN A 47 1.78 5.10 -8.70
CA GLN A 47 1.18 4.47 -7.51
C GLN A 47 1.01 2.96 -7.73
N PRO A 48 2.14 2.22 -7.91
CA PRO A 48 2.11 0.83 -8.33
C PRO A 48 1.74 -0.13 -7.20
N TRP A 49 1.62 0.32 -5.95
CA TRP A 49 1.27 -0.53 -4.82
C TRP A 49 -0.18 -1.04 -4.87
N ARG A 50 -0.37 -2.26 -4.39
CA ARG A 50 -1.64 -2.91 -4.08
C ARG A 50 -1.53 -3.50 -2.68
N PHE A 51 -2.64 -3.47 -1.96
CA PHE A 51 -2.71 -3.89 -0.57
C PHE A 51 -3.71 -5.04 -0.45
N THR A 52 -3.28 -6.17 0.12
CA THR A 52 -4.19 -7.22 0.56
C THR A 52 -4.23 -7.17 2.08
N VAL A 53 -5.40 -6.88 2.63
CA VAL A 53 -5.64 -6.79 4.07
C VAL A 53 -6.06 -8.17 4.58
N GLU A 54 -5.34 -8.66 5.57
CA GLU A 54 -5.55 -9.94 6.23
C GLU A 54 -5.73 -9.69 7.73
N SER A 55 -6.24 -10.67 8.48
CA SER A 55 -6.50 -10.50 9.92
C SER A 55 -5.23 -10.33 10.76
N ASP A 56 -4.11 -10.85 10.28
CA ASP A 56 -2.79 -10.83 10.94
C ASP A 56 -1.79 -9.87 10.25
N GLY A 57 -2.24 -9.06 9.29
CA GLY A 57 -1.33 -8.14 8.61
C GLY A 57 -1.78 -7.58 7.27
N ILE A 58 -0.85 -6.91 6.59
CA ILE A 58 -1.08 -6.29 5.28
C ILE A 58 0.01 -6.76 4.30
N VAL A 59 -0.40 -7.35 3.18
CA VAL A 59 0.49 -7.71 2.08
C VAL A 59 0.58 -6.58 1.08
N VAL A 60 1.80 -6.16 0.74
CA VAL A 60 2.11 -5.20 -0.31
C VAL A 60 2.53 -5.95 -1.58
N SER A 61 1.90 -5.62 -2.70
CA SER A 61 2.24 -6.14 -4.03
C SER A 61 2.42 -5.02 -5.05
N ALA A 62 3.27 -5.24 -6.04
CA ALA A 62 3.41 -4.33 -7.19
C ALA A 62 2.36 -4.65 -8.29
N ALA A 63 1.71 -3.62 -8.84
CA ALA A 63 0.74 -3.77 -9.93
C ALA A 63 1.40 -4.46 -11.13
N ARG A 64 0.83 -5.56 -11.62
CA ARG A 64 1.46 -6.46 -12.62
C ARG A 64 1.71 -5.80 -13.98
N PHE A 65 0.74 -5.03 -14.49
CA PHE A 65 0.76 -4.45 -15.84
C PHE A 65 1.07 -2.96 -15.77
N GLU A 66 2.35 -2.63 -15.82
CA GLU A 66 2.86 -1.26 -15.73
C GLU A 66 4.09 -1.15 -16.63
N LEU A 67 4.32 0.05 -17.18
CA LEU A 67 5.41 0.31 -18.14
C LEU A 67 6.81 0.17 -17.52
N LEU A 68 6.93 0.27 -16.18
CA LEU A 68 8.21 0.16 -15.49
C LEU A 68 8.63 -1.29 -15.21
N PRO A 69 9.94 -1.59 -15.20
CA PRO A 69 10.48 -2.84 -14.70
C PRO A 69 9.98 -3.15 -13.28
N MET A 70 9.89 -4.44 -12.94
CA MET A 70 9.47 -4.88 -11.61
C MET A 70 10.33 -4.26 -10.49
N ALA A 71 11.64 -4.15 -10.69
CA ALA A 71 12.56 -3.57 -9.71
C ALA A 71 12.21 -2.13 -9.34
N ALA A 72 11.91 -1.27 -10.33
CA ALA A 72 11.50 0.12 -10.08
C ALA A 72 10.16 0.20 -9.34
N ARG A 73 9.20 -0.67 -9.67
CA ARG A 73 7.92 -0.75 -8.95
C ARG A 73 8.07 -1.22 -7.51
N ARG A 74 9.01 -2.14 -7.25
CA ARG A 74 9.34 -2.60 -5.88
C ARG A 74 9.96 -1.49 -5.05
N LEU A 75 10.77 -0.61 -5.66
CA LEU A 75 11.30 0.59 -5.01
C LEU A 75 10.16 1.53 -4.58
N ASP A 76 9.23 1.84 -5.49
CA ASP A 76 8.04 2.64 -5.14
C ASP A 76 7.21 1.97 -4.03
N CYS A 77 7.07 0.64 -4.05
CA CYS A 77 6.42 -0.09 -2.95
C CYS A 77 7.17 0.06 -1.63
N GLY A 78 8.51 0.08 -1.63
CA GLY A 78 9.32 0.32 -0.44
C GLY A 78 9.04 1.69 0.21
N ILE A 79 8.78 2.73 -0.58
CA ILE A 79 8.37 4.04 -0.05
C ILE A 79 7.00 3.93 0.63
N SER A 80 6.04 3.25 0.00
CA SER A 80 4.73 2.99 0.59
C SER A 80 4.80 2.12 1.86
N MET A 81 5.74 1.17 1.92
CA MET A 81 6.01 0.36 3.11
C MET A 81 6.52 1.22 4.30
N LEU A 82 7.41 2.19 4.05
CA LEU A 82 7.82 3.13 5.11
C LEU A 82 6.64 3.96 5.63
N HIS A 83 5.75 4.41 4.74
CA HIS A 83 4.54 5.12 5.14
C HIS A 83 3.62 4.26 6.02
N LEU A 84 3.49 2.95 5.73
CA LEU A 84 2.79 2.02 6.62
C LEU A 84 3.44 2.03 8.00
N GLU A 85 4.76 1.88 8.07
CA GLU A 85 5.45 1.69 9.35
C GLU A 85 5.34 2.91 10.26
N VAL A 86 5.46 4.11 9.70
CA VAL A 86 5.25 5.37 10.42
C VAL A 86 3.79 5.50 10.90
N ALA A 87 2.82 5.20 10.04
CA ALA A 87 1.41 5.28 10.41
C ALA A 87 1.00 4.20 11.42
N ALA A 88 1.55 2.99 11.30
CA ALA A 88 1.31 1.90 12.24
C ALA A 88 1.82 2.29 13.63
N CYS A 89 3.03 2.82 13.72
CA CYS A 89 3.60 3.35 14.96
C CYS A 89 2.70 4.44 15.59
N ALA A 90 2.22 5.39 14.79
CA ALA A 90 1.32 6.45 15.25
C ALA A 90 -0.04 5.94 15.76
N ASN A 91 -0.50 4.79 15.25
CA ASN A 91 -1.75 4.14 15.65
C ASN A 91 -1.55 3.03 16.69
N GLY A 92 -0.34 2.89 17.26
CA GLY A 92 -0.03 1.85 18.26
C GLY A 92 0.00 0.42 17.70
N ILE A 93 -0.02 0.25 16.38
CA ILE A 93 0.09 -1.05 15.71
C ILE A 93 1.57 -1.41 15.65
N ARG A 94 1.92 -2.59 16.19
CA ARG A 94 3.28 -3.13 16.15
C ARG A 94 3.32 -4.33 15.22
N GLY A 95 4.45 -4.52 14.56
CA GLY A 95 4.63 -5.60 13.60
C GLY A 95 5.98 -5.56 12.94
N GLU A 96 6.20 -6.50 12.04
CA GLU A 96 7.46 -6.68 11.33
C GLU A 96 7.24 -6.98 9.85
N TRP A 97 8.19 -6.56 9.02
CA TRP A 97 8.18 -6.88 7.60
C TRP A 97 8.75 -8.26 7.32
N LYS A 98 7.99 -9.08 6.59
CA LYS A 98 8.44 -10.32 5.97
C LYS A 98 8.47 -10.15 4.46
N PHE A 99 9.66 -10.19 3.86
CA PHE A 99 9.80 -10.10 2.41
C PHE A 99 9.27 -11.35 1.72
N LEU A 100 8.58 -11.16 0.60
CA LEU A 100 7.99 -12.23 -0.19
C LEU A 100 8.79 -12.42 -1.48
N ALA A 101 9.17 -13.67 -1.77
CA ALA A 101 10.05 -14.01 -2.88
C ALA A 101 9.34 -14.01 -4.25
N THR A 102 8.03 -14.27 -4.27
CA THR A 102 7.27 -14.49 -5.51
C THR A 102 6.57 -13.22 -5.97
N PRO A 103 6.97 -12.60 -7.10
CA PRO A 103 6.26 -11.44 -7.64
C PRO A 103 4.81 -11.79 -8.02
N PRO A 104 3.88 -10.83 -7.92
CA PRO A 104 4.08 -9.41 -7.64
C PRO A 104 4.22 -9.06 -6.16
N ALA A 105 4.12 -10.05 -5.27
CA ALA A 105 4.22 -9.80 -3.84
C ALA A 105 5.60 -9.24 -3.48
N VAL A 106 5.61 -8.24 -2.61
CA VAL A 106 6.82 -7.53 -2.18
C VAL A 106 7.16 -7.92 -0.75
N ALA A 107 6.24 -7.68 0.17
CA ALA A 107 6.38 -7.99 1.58
C ALA A 107 5.01 -8.06 2.27
N LYS A 108 4.95 -8.71 3.43
CA LYS A 108 3.82 -8.66 4.37
C LYS A 108 4.28 -7.95 5.64
N TYR A 109 3.50 -6.97 6.11
CA TYR A 109 3.62 -6.46 7.47
C TYR A 109 2.80 -7.36 8.38
N VAL A 110 3.48 -8.15 9.22
CA VAL A 110 2.84 -9.07 10.16
C VAL A 110 2.64 -8.35 11.47
N VAL A 111 1.39 -8.20 11.90
CA VAL A 111 1.06 -7.51 13.15
C VAL A 111 1.32 -8.43 14.33
N ALA A 112 1.98 -7.90 15.36
CA ALA A 112 2.17 -8.58 16.63
C ALA A 112 0.89 -8.44 17.46
N HIS A 113 0.41 -9.56 18.00
CA HIS A 113 -0.69 -9.61 18.96
C HIS A 113 -0.18 -9.48 20.39
#